data_AF-A0A2P6TCM2-F1
#
_entry.id   AF-A0A2P6TCM2-F1
#
_cell.length_a   1.000
_cell.length_b   1.000
_cell.length_c   1.000
_cell.angle_alpha   90.00
_cell.angle_beta   90.00
_cell.angle_gamma   90.00
#
_symmetry.space_group_name_H-M   'P 1'
#
loop_
_entity.id
_entity.type
_entity.pdbx_description
1 polymer ?
#
loop_
_entity_poly.entity_id
_entity_poly.type
_entity_poly.pdbx_seq_one_letter_code
_entity_poly.pdbx_strand_id
1 'polypeptide(L)'
;MEAAAEALEELRQLPYAHKMAGVAACTLLQAAWLLRVASHASSPPARLLLTLPVLAANAAIPLAFKRDTEGVTVAFAGFMLAWLANFKSLALAAGRGPLAQQPWSVMQAWVLLVVPIVPASKRDAENPGPPLMLFLRWLLKAAVTAAVVFALLSEPPAFIRSCLYILGIYGMLGVVMDGPAALLLRPLRLQLAPHFRAPWESPSVAAFWGIHWNQAASNALRTTIYDVIVEQSFLGGGLADTYHCHPAKPTANGSAPDAAGASTANGTAPITARRRSTRLGGTAAENEAAGAAAGAAGSGAAAAGAGKPAAPAKAASAARRALQRRRLWGMAACFVASGIAHEIIFIYVTGHTTRWLSWQLFFSGQVALIAAERRLLAWLQQRGTMPRLLVRRAATLVCVFVCCVGLMLCAPMSRFGLAATAAQAAAGALQDATLAVLMATAHPLFFQPAEVAGVAALFAASMRESFAALAALPAQLLAVC
;
A
#
# COMPACT_ATOMS: atom_id res chain seq x y z
N MET A 1 -31.35 14.49 -7.73
CA MET A 1 -30.23 14.20 -8.65
C MET A 1 -29.70 15.47 -9.28
N GLU A 2 -30.57 16.31 -9.84
CA GLU A 2 -30.22 17.57 -10.48
C GLU A 2 -29.46 18.54 -9.55
N ALA A 3 -29.99 18.83 -8.35
CA ALA A 3 -29.29 19.65 -7.35
C ALA A 3 -27.91 19.11 -6.93
N ALA A 4 -27.72 17.78 -6.94
CA ALA A 4 -26.43 17.18 -6.61
C ALA A 4 -25.44 17.30 -7.77
N ALA A 5 -25.92 17.25 -9.02
CA ALA A 5 -25.10 17.49 -10.20
C ALA A 5 -24.67 18.96 -10.29
N GLU A 6 -25.58 19.88 -9.98
CA GLU A 6 -25.31 21.32 -9.92
C GLU A 6 -24.26 21.66 -8.84
N ALA A 7 -24.46 21.18 -7.61
CA ALA A 7 -23.47 21.37 -6.53
C ALA A 7 -22.09 20.78 -6.88
N LEU A 8 -22.05 19.66 -7.59
CA LEU A 8 -20.79 19.06 -8.03
C LEU A 8 -20.10 19.91 -9.09
N GLU A 9 -20.87 20.53 -9.97
CA GLU A 9 -20.33 21.42 -10.98
C GLU A 9 -19.79 22.71 -10.36
N GLU A 10 -20.52 23.30 -9.41
CA GLU A 10 -20.03 24.44 -8.61
C GLU A 10 -18.69 24.10 -7.93
N LEU A 11 -18.59 22.93 -7.29
CA LEU A 11 -17.36 22.48 -6.66
C LEU A 11 -16.21 22.37 -7.66
N ARG A 12 -16.45 21.88 -8.87
CA ARG A 12 -15.40 21.77 -9.91
C ARG A 12 -14.88 23.12 -10.35
N GLN A 13 -15.73 24.15 -10.37
CA GLN A 13 -15.34 25.50 -10.77
C GLN A 13 -14.54 26.25 -9.70
N LEU A 14 -14.50 25.76 -8.45
CA LEU A 14 -13.66 26.34 -7.42
C LEU A 14 -12.17 26.25 -7.78
N PRO A 15 -11.35 27.25 -7.37
CA PRO A 15 -9.91 27.17 -7.56
C PRO A 15 -9.31 25.94 -6.84
N TYR A 16 -8.29 25.33 -7.44
CA TYR A 16 -7.66 24.10 -6.93
C TYR A 16 -7.27 24.19 -5.45
N ALA A 17 -6.67 25.30 -5.02
CA ALA A 17 -6.29 25.53 -3.63
C ALA A 17 -7.48 25.45 -2.64
N HIS A 18 -8.65 26.00 -3.02
CA HIS A 18 -9.85 25.95 -2.20
C HIS A 18 -10.40 24.53 -2.09
N LYS A 19 -10.39 23.77 -3.20
CA LYS A 19 -10.77 22.34 -3.19
C LYS A 19 -9.85 21.54 -2.26
N MET A 20 -8.54 21.72 -2.36
CA MET A 20 -7.58 21.01 -1.52
C MET A 20 -7.71 21.39 -0.03
N ALA A 21 -7.92 22.67 0.29
CA ALA A 21 -8.21 23.10 1.66
C ALA A 21 -9.51 22.48 2.20
N GLY A 22 -10.56 22.44 1.37
CA GLY A 22 -11.83 21.77 1.70
C GLY A 22 -11.66 20.28 1.96
N VAL A 23 -10.88 19.56 1.14
CA VAL A 23 -10.56 18.14 1.35
C VAL A 23 -9.78 17.94 2.66
N ALA A 24 -8.79 18.77 2.95
CA ALA A 24 -8.02 18.68 4.20
C ALA A 24 -8.91 18.91 5.43
N ALA A 25 -9.76 19.95 5.40
CA ALA A 25 -10.71 20.24 6.48
C ALA A 25 -11.74 19.10 6.66
N CYS A 26 -12.32 18.62 5.55
CA CYS A 26 -13.29 17.52 5.57
C CYS A 26 -12.67 16.26 6.18
N THR A 27 -11.49 15.84 5.72
CA THR A 27 -10.82 14.64 6.21
C THR A 27 -10.37 14.76 7.66
N LEU A 28 -10.00 15.96 8.13
CA LEU A 28 -9.70 16.22 9.54
C LEU A 28 -10.94 16.07 10.41
N LEU A 29 -12.08 16.63 9.97
CA LEU A 29 -13.37 16.46 10.65
C LEU A 29 -13.82 14.99 10.67
N GLN A 30 -13.62 14.26 9.57
CA GLN A 30 -13.87 12.81 9.52
C GLN A 30 -13.01 12.06 10.54
N ALA A 31 -11.72 12.37 10.64
CA ALA A 31 -10.83 11.72 11.62
C ALA A 31 -11.28 12.00 13.06
N ALA A 32 -11.65 13.25 13.36
CA ALA A 32 -12.22 13.62 14.66
C ALA A 32 -13.53 12.88 14.94
N TRP A 33 -14.45 12.83 13.97
CA TRP A 33 -15.72 12.11 14.08
C TRP A 33 -15.51 10.61 14.33
N LEU A 34 -14.66 9.97 13.55
CA LEU A 34 -14.36 8.55 13.68
C LEU A 34 -13.78 8.21 15.04
N LEU A 35 -12.82 9.01 15.53
CA LEU A 35 -12.16 8.75 16.80
C LEU A 35 -12.99 9.11 18.02
N ARG A 36 -13.78 10.20 17.97
CA ARG A 36 -14.47 10.75 19.14
C ARG A 36 -15.92 10.31 19.25
N VAL A 37 -16.54 9.90 18.15
CA VAL A 37 -17.95 9.55 18.09
C VAL A 37 -18.12 8.11 17.62
N ALA A 38 -17.73 7.80 16.38
CA ALA A 38 -18.06 6.51 15.77
C ALA A 38 -17.44 5.32 16.52
N SER A 39 -16.16 5.42 16.93
CA SER A 39 -15.46 4.35 17.65
C SER A 39 -16.01 4.09 19.07
N HIS A 40 -16.66 5.08 19.68
CA HIS A 40 -17.18 5.04 21.05
C HIS A 40 -18.63 4.53 21.12
N ALA A 41 -19.27 4.28 19.97
CA ALA A 41 -20.61 3.73 19.96
C ALA A 41 -20.65 2.35 20.65
N SER A 42 -21.75 2.13 21.38
CA SER A 42 -21.93 0.99 22.28
C SER A 42 -22.02 -0.36 21.58
N SER A 43 -22.41 -0.39 20.30
CA SER A 43 -22.55 -1.61 19.51
C SER A 43 -21.85 -1.53 18.15
N PRO A 44 -21.32 -2.64 17.61
CA PRO A 44 -20.67 -2.63 16.31
C PRO A 44 -21.54 -2.20 15.12
N PRO A 45 -22.84 -2.55 15.04
CA PRO A 45 -23.72 -1.99 14.03
C PRO A 45 -23.83 -0.47 14.13
N ALA A 46 -23.88 0.10 15.33
CA ALA A 46 -23.89 1.55 15.51
C ALA A 46 -22.57 2.18 15.03
N ARG A 47 -21.40 1.56 15.31
CA ARG A 47 -20.10 2.01 14.78
C ARG A 47 -20.09 2.05 13.26
N LEU A 48 -20.62 1.01 12.61
CA LEU A 48 -20.74 0.93 11.16
C LEU A 48 -21.67 2.02 10.59
N LEU A 49 -22.86 2.18 11.16
CA LEU A 49 -23.82 3.21 10.74
C LEU A 49 -23.22 4.62 10.84
N LEU A 50 -22.53 4.92 11.95
CA LEU A 50 -21.85 6.21 12.14
C LEU A 50 -20.63 6.39 11.23
N THR A 51 -20.11 5.32 10.62
CA THR A 51 -19.01 5.37 9.66
C THR A 51 -19.50 5.64 8.23
N LEU A 52 -20.75 5.30 7.89
CA LEU A 52 -21.30 5.45 6.53
C LEU A 52 -21.16 6.87 5.94
N PRO A 53 -21.40 7.98 6.67
CA PRO A 53 -21.22 9.32 6.11
C PRO A 53 -19.78 9.59 5.68
N VAL A 54 -18.81 9.05 6.41
CA VAL A 54 -17.38 9.16 6.05
C VAL A 54 -17.09 8.38 4.77
N LEU A 55 -17.66 7.17 4.63
CA LEU A 55 -17.48 6.36 3.42
C LEU A 55 -18.04 7.05 2.18
N ALA A 56 -19.25 7.61 2.31
CA ALA A 56 -19.91 8.35 1.24
C ALA A 56 -19.13 9.62 0.85
N ALA A 57 -18.67 10.40 1.84
CA ALA A 57 -17.87 11.60 1.59
C ALA A 57 -16.57 11.26 0.85
N ASN A 58 -15.83 10.25 1.30
CA ASN A 58 -14.58 9.81 0.66
C ASN A 58 -14.78 9.29 -0.77
N ALA A 59 -15.92 8.64 -1.05
CA ALA A 59 -16.28 8.21 -2.40
C ALA A 59 -16.73 9.39 -3.30
N ALA A 60 -17.25 10.47 -2.72
CA ALA A 60 -17.67 11.66 -3.46
C ALA A 60 -16.51 12.62 -3.78
N ILE A 61 -15.50 12.74 -2.91
CA ILE A 61 -14.38 13.69 -3.07
C ILE A 61 -13.73 13.64 -4.46
N PRO A 62 -13.40 12.48 -5.06
CA PRO A 62 -12.78 12.44 -6.39
C PRO A 62 -13.63 13.10 -7.49
N LEU A 63 -14.95 13.16 -7.31
CA LEU A 63 -15.88 13.71 -8.31
C LEU A 63 -15.87 15.24 -8.35
N ALA A 64 -15.39 15.90 -7.28
CA ALA A 64 -15.27 17.35 -7.17
C ALA A 64 -14.11 17.94 -7.99
N PHE A 65 -13.25 17.08 -8.55
CA PHE A 65 -12.12 17.48 -9.38
C PHE A 65 -12.42 17.28 -10.87
N LYS A 66 -11.80 18.11 -11.70
CA LYS A 66 -11.91 18.09 -13.17
C LYS A 66 -11.04 16.97 -13.73
N ARG A 67 -11.62 16.03 -14.49
CA ARG A 67 -10.90 14.83 -14.97
C ARG A 67 -9.80 15.15 -15.98
N ASP A 68 -10.06 16.14 -16.82
CA ASP A 68 -9.21 16.62 -17.90
C ASP A 68 -7.97 17.37 -17.38
N THR A 69 -8.14 18.24 -16.39
CA THR A 69 -7.04 19.06 -15.87
C THR A 69 -6.44 18.53 -14.55
N GLU A 70 -7.21 17.82 -13.73
CA GLU A 70 -6.84 17.38 -12.38
C GLU A 70 -6.84 15.84 -12.25
N GLY A 71 -6.68 15.11 -13.36
CA GLY A 71 -6.80 13.65 -13.43
C GLY A 71 -5.88 12.88 -12.47
N VAL A 72 -4.70 13.42 -12.16
CA VAL A 72 -3.79 12.83 -11.15
C VAL A 72 -4.36 12.98 -9.74
N THR A 73 -4.92 14.15 -9.40
CA THR A 73 -5.58 14.37 -8.12
C THR A 73 -6.82 13.48 -7.98
N VAL A 74 -7.60 13.31 -9.07
CA VAL A 74 -8.72 12.36 -9.12
C VAL A 74 -8.23 10.93 -8.83
N ALA A 75 -7.16 10.47 -9.48
CA ALA A 75 -6.59 9.14 -9.28
C ALA A 75 -6.14 8.93 -7.82
N PHE A 76 -5.43 9.91 -7.25
CA PHE A 76 -4.95 9.84 -5.86
C PHE A 76 -6.07 9.94 -4.85
N ALA A 77 -7.06 10.82 -5.04
CA ALA A 77 -8.23 10.88 -4.17
C ALA A 77 -9.02 9.56 -4.21
N GLY A 78 -9.18 8.95 -5.39
CA GLY A 78 -9.78 7.63 -5.53
C GLY A 78 -9.00 6.55 -4.79
N PHE A 79 -7.67 6.53 -4.94
CA PHE A 79 -6.82 5.54 -4.28
C PHE A 79 -6.73 5.76 -2.75
N MET A 80 -6.43 6.98 -2.29
CA MET A 80 -6.22 7.30 -0.88
C MET A 80 -7.51 7.36 -0.09
N LEU A 81 -8.54 8.04 -0.61
CA LEU A 81 -9.76 8.32 0.16
C LEU A 81 -10.83 7.28 -0.13
N ALA A 82 -11.26 7.17 -1.39
CA ALA A 82 -12.36 6.28 -1.75
C ALA A 82 -12.05 4.80 -1.50
N TRP A 83 -10.78 4.39 -1.61
CA TRP A 83 -10.34 3.04 -1.27
C TRP A 83 -9.67 2.94 0.11
N LEU A 84 -8.44 3.45 0.30
CA LEU A 84 -7.67 3.14 1.52
C LEU A 84 -8.30 3.71 2.79
N ALA A 85 -8.69 4.99 2.80
CA ALA A 85 -9.30 5.62 3.98
C ALA A 85 -10.60 4.92 4.35
N ASN A 86 -11.45 4.59 3.37
CA ASN A 86 -12.68 3.83 3.60
C ASN A 86 -12.44 2.46 4.21
N PHE A 87 -11.43 1.73 3.73
CA PHE A 87 -11.07 0.44 4.32
C PHE A 87 -10.51 0.60 5.74
N LYS A 88 -9.72 1.63 6.01
CA LYS A 88 -9.25 1.95 7.37
C LYS A 88 -10.40 2.34 8.30
N SER A 89 -11.38 3.10 7.83
CA SER A 89 -12.58 3.48 8.58
C SER A 89 -13.46 2.26 8.89
N LEU A 90 -13.67 1.37 7.92
CA LEU A 90 -14.36 0.10 8.13
C LEU A 90 -13.63 -0.80 9.13
N ALA A 91 -12.30 -0.89 9.03
CA ALA A 91 -11.48 -1.62 9.98
C ALA A 91 -11.62 -1.02 11.40
N LEU A 92 -11.61 0.31 11.54
CA LEU A 92 -11.83 0.97 12.83
C LEU A 92 -13.21 0.65 13.41
N ALA A 93 -14.28 0.69 12.60
CA ALA A 93 -15.63 0.32 13.04
C ALA A 93 -15.70 -1.14 13.53
N ALA A 94 -14.91 -2.02 12.92
CA ALA A 94 -14.72 -3.40 13.31
C ALA A 94 -13.84 -3.59 14.56
N GLY A 95 -13.19 -2.55 15.08
CA GLY A 95 -12.17 -2.67 16.13
C GLY A 95 -10.88 -3.35 15.63
N ARG A 96 -10.57 -3.22 14.33
CA ARG A 96 -9.42 -3.83 13.65
C ARG A 96 -8.48 -2.79 13.06
N GLY A 97 -7.26 -3.23 12.76
CA GLY A 97 -6.28 -2.45 12.04
C GLY A 97 -5.64 -1.33 12.86
N PRO A 98 -4.73 -0.55 12.24
CA PRO A 98 -3.85 0.33 12.99
C PRO A 98 -4.57 1.46 13.74
N LEU A 99 -5.68 1.98 13.18
CA LEU A 99 -6.48 3.03 13.83
C LEU A 99 -7.17 2.55 15.12
N ALA A 100 -7.43 1.25 15.26
CA ALA A 100 -8.09 0.69 16.45
C ALA A 100 -7.11 0.20 17.53
N GLN A 101 -5.81 0.07 17.21
CA GLN A 101 -4.83 -0.62 18.05
C GLN A 101 -4.11 0.27 19.07
N GLN A 102 -4.20 1.60 18.96
CA GLN A 102 -3.58 2.54 19.90
C GLN A 102 -4.44 3.79 20.09
N PRO A 103 -4.33 4.48 21.24
CA PRO A 103 -4.95 5.78 21.43
C PRO A 103 -4.21 6.82 20.58
N TRP A 104 -4.80 7.19 19.46
CA TRP A 104 -4.26 8.23 18.57
C TRP A 104 -4.81 9.60 18.92
N SER A 105 -3.98 10.63 18.78
CA SER A 105 -4.51 12.00 18.69
C SER A 105 -5.30 12.18 17.38
N VAL A 106 -6.16 13.19 17.32
CA VAL A 106 -6.92 13.51 16.09
C VAL A 106 -5.97 13.76 14.90
N MET A 107 -4.86 14.44 15.14
CA MET A 107 -3.85 14.71 14.11
C MET A 107 -3.16 13.42 13.63
N GLN A 108 -2.78 12.53 14.55
CA GLN A 108 -2.18 11.24 14.18
C GLN A 108 -3.16 10.37 13.40
N ALA A 109 -4.43 10.30 13.82
CA ALA A 109 -5.45 9.54 13.10
C ALA A 109 -5.79 10.15 11.75
N TRP A 110 -5.81 11.48 11.62
CA TRP A 110 -5.99 12.14 10.33
C TRP A 110 -4.89 11.75 9.36
N VAL A 111 -3.63 11.83 9.77
CA VAL A 111 -2.49 11.41 8.94
C VAL A 111 -2.57 9.91 8.62
N LEU A 112 -2.86 9.06 9.60
CA LEU A 112 -3.05 7.63 9.37
C LEU A 112 -4.22 7.31 8.45
N LEU A 113 -5.26 8.14 8.41
CA LEU A 113 -6.42 7.98 7.55
C LEU A 113 -6.06 8.34 6.10
N VAL A 114 -5.56 9.57 5.87
CA VAL A 114 -5.38 10.15 4.53
C VAL A 114 -4.07 9.75 3.85
N VAL A 115 -3.04 9.40 4.63
CA VAL A 115 -1.73 9.01 4.11
C VAL A 115 -1.64 7.48 4.05
N PRO A 116 -1.03 6.89 3.01
CA PRO A 116 -0.98 5.44 2.80
C PRO A 116 0.10 4.77 3.65
N ILE A 117 0.07 5.05 4.94
CA ILE A 117 1.04 4.58 5.90
C ILE A 117 0.51 3.42 6.73
N VAL A 118 1.41 2.52 7.09
CA VAL A 118 1.16 1.42 8.02
C VAL A 118 2.10 1.60 9.22
N PRO A 119 1.58 1.84 10.43
CA PRO A 119 2.39 1.86 11.64
C PRO A 119 3.17 0.56 11.78
N ALA A 120 4.48 0.66 11.98
CA ALA A 120 5.31 -0.49 12.22
C ALA A 120 5.08 -1.06 13.62
N SER A 121 5.15 -2.39 13.74
CA SER A 121 5.51 -3.00 15.01
C SER A 121 6.99 -2.72 15.31
N LYS A 122 7.42 -2.71 16.58
CA LYS A 122 8.84 -2.53 16.96
C LYS A 122 9.81 -3.50 16.26
N ARG A 123 9.32 -4.63 15.71
CA ARG A 123 10.11 -5.65 14.99
C ARG A 123 10.20 -5.38 13.48
N ASP A 124 9.27 -4.64 12.90
CA ASP A 124 9.16 -4.41 11.45
C ASP A 124 9.49 -2.97 11.04
N ALA A 125 9.86 -2.13 12.00
CA ALA A 125 10.27 -0.76 11.74
C ALA A 125 11.54 -0.76 10.89
N GLU A 126 11.40 -0.34 9.64
CA GLU A 126 12.57 -0.09 8.81
C GLU A 126 13.28 1.11 9.40
N ASN A 127 14.58 0.99 9.68
CA ASN A 127 15.37 2.14 10.09
C ASN A 127 15.55 2.98 8.82
N PRO A 128 14.86 4.11 8.66
CA PRO A 128 14.71 4.75 7.36
C PRO A 128 16.02 5.43 6.92
N GLY A 129 17.05 5.41 7.78
CA GLY A 129 18.33 6.07 7.57
C GLY A 129 18.25 7.55 7.90
N PRO A 130 19.32 8.30 7.62
CA PRO A 130 19.33 9.76 7.80
C PRO A 130 18.24 10.43 6.94
N PRO A 131 17.58 11.51 7.41
CA PRO A 131 16.54 12.21 6.64
C PRO A 131 17.00 12.67 5.26
N LEU A 132 18.25 13.11 5.16
CA LEU A 132 18.85 13.50 3.90
C LEU A 132 18.87 12.33 2.90
N MET A 133 19.18 11.12 3.35
CA MET A 133 19.18 9.93 2.50
C MET A 133 17.75 9.58 2.04
N LEU A 134 16.75 9.72 2.91
CA LEU A 134 15.34 9.55 2.54
C LEU A 134 14.89 10.57 1.51
N PHE A 135 15.24 11.84 1.73
CA PHE A 135 14.94 12.93 0.81
C PHE A 135 15.60 12.71 -0.55
N LEU A 136 16.89 12.33 -0.59
CA LEU A 136 17.60 12.03 -1.83
C LEU A 136 17.01 10.82 -2.57
N ARG A 137 16.64 9.76 -1.85
CA ARG A 137 15.95 8.59 -2.43
C ARG A 137 14.59 8.98 -3.01
N TRP A 138 13.84 9.83 -2.32
CA TRP A 138 12.57 10.36 -2.79
C TRP A 138 12.75 11.23 -4.03
N LEU A 139 13.74 12.15 -4.02
CA LEU A 139 14.06 13.02 -5.16
C LEU A 139 14.48 12.20 -6.39
N LEU A 140 15.30 11.16 -6.21
CA LEU A 140 15.68 10.24 -7.28
C LEU A 140 14.45 9.53 -7.86
N LYS A 141 13.54 9.03 -7.01
CA LYS A 141 12.28 8.42 -7.48
C LYS A 141 11.41 9.41 -8.25
N ALA A 142 11.35 10.67 -7.80
CA ALA A 142 10.62 11.73 -8.49
C ALA A 142 11.23 12.02 -9.87
N ALA A 143 12.56 12.16 -9.95
CA ALA A 143 13.27 12.39 -11.20
C ALA A 143 13.09 11.22 -12.18
N VAL A 144 13.21 9.97 -11.72
CA VAL A 144 12.97 8.77 -12.55
C VAL A 144 11.52 8.72 -13.02
N THR A 145 10.56 9.05 -12.16
CA THR A 145 9.13 9.07 -12.53
C THR A 145 8.87 10.12 -13.61
N ALA A 146 9.44 11.33 -13.47
CA ALA A 146 9.34 12.37 -14.47
C ALA A 146 9.95 11.92 -15.80
N ALA A 147 11.16 11.36 -15.79
CA ALA A 147 11.82 10.85 -16.99
C ALA A 147 10.99 9.75 -17.70
N VAL A 148 10.36 8.86 -16.95
CA VAL A 148 9.46 7.84 -17.49
C VAL A 148 8.23 8.46 -18.14
N VAL A 149 7.63 9.48 -17.51
CA VAL A 149 6.48 10.21 -18.08
C VAL A 149 6.89 10.88 -19.40
N PHE A 150 8.01 11.59 -19.45
CA PHE A 150 8.53 12.17 -20.70
C PHE A 150 8.78 11.11 -21.77
N ALA A 151 9.40 9.98 -21.41
CA ALA A 151 9.63 8.88 -22.34
C ALA A 151 8.32 8.27 -22.87
N LEU A 152 7.26 8.23 -22.07
CA LEU A 152 5.93 7.76 -22.51
C LEU A 152 5.27 8.73 -23.49
N LEU A 153 5.55 10.04 -23.40
CA LEU A 153 5.06 11.05 -24.35
C LEU A 153 5.71 10.95 -25.73
N SER A 154 6.92 10.40 -25.81
CA SER A 154 7.59 10.11 -27.10
C SER A 154 6.98 8.91 -27.85
N GLU A 155 5.84 8.40 -27.40
CA GLU A 155 5.10 7.27 -27.97
C GLU A 155 5.96 6.04 -28.32
N PRO A 156 6.72 5.47 -27.35
CA PRO A 156 7.65 4.40 -27.64
C PRO A 156 6.92 3.13 -28.10
N PRO A 157 7.64 2.19 -28.75
CA PRO A 157 7.10 0.90 -29.17
C PRO A 157 6.35 0.19 -28.04
N ALA A 158 5.31 -0.58 -28.38
CA ALA A 158 4.33 -1.12 -27.42
C ALA A 158 4.96 -1.88 -26.23
N PHE A 159 6.02 -2.66 -26.47
CA PHE A 159 6.73 -3.37 -25.41
C PHE A 159 7.42 -2.41 -24.44
N ILE A 160 8.20 -1.46 -24.96
CA ILE A 160 8.91 -0.43 -24.18
C ILE A 160 7.90 0.41 -23.39
N ARG A 161 6.79 0.80 -24.03
CA ARG A 161 5.69 1.53 -23.39
C ARG A 161 5.13 0.77 -22.18
N SER A 162 4.92 -0.54 -22.31
CA SER A 162 4.44 -1.38 -21.21
C SER A 162 5.44 -1.45 -20.05
N CYS A 163 6.74 -1.58 -20.37
CA CYS A 163 7.80 -1.51 -19.36
C CYS A 163 7.81 -0.16 -18.63
N LEU A 164 7.68 0.94 -19.38
CA LEU A 164 7.61 2.28 -18.83
C LEU A 164 6.36 2.51 -17.99
N TYR A 165 5.20 1.96 -18.35
CA TYR A 165 4.01 2.02 -17.48
C TYR A 165 4.23 1.30 -16.15
N ILE A 166 4.82 0.10 -16.16
CA ILE A 166 5.11 -0.66 -14.93
C ILE A 166 6.08 0.14 -14.05
N LEU A 167 7.15 0.66 -14.64
CA LEU A 167 8.15 1.48 -13.94
C LEU A 167 7.54 2.79 -13.42
N GLY A 168 6.68 3.42 -14.22
CA GLY A 168 5.99 4.66 -13.91
C GLY A 168 5.03 4.50 -12.74
N ILE A 169 4.22 3.44 -12.70
CA ILE A 169 3.35 3.13 -11.55
C ILE A 169 4.18 2.88 -10.29
N TYR A 170 5.25 2.09 -10.39
CA TYR A 170 6.13 1.84 -9.26
C TYR A 170 6.77 3.13 -8.73
N GLY A 171 7.29 3.97 -9.62
CA GLY A 171 7.89 5.26 -9.32
C GLY A 171 6.88 6.23 -8.70
N MET A 172 5.75 6.45 -9.36
CA MET A 172 4.67 7.34 -8.92
C MET A 172 4.13 6.95 -7.55
N LEU A 173 3.81 5.67 -7.33
CA LEU A 173 3.40 5.21 -6.01
C LEU A 173 4.53 5.46 -5.00
N GLY A 174 5.78 5.11 -5.33
CA GLY A 174 6.93 5.37 -4.46
C GLY A 174 7.07 6.84 -4.04
N VAL A 175 6.91 7.79 -4.97
CA VAL A 175 6.98 9.23 -4.70
C VAL A 175 5.86 9.66 -3.75
N VAL A 176 4.62 9.24 -4.01
CA VAL A 176 3.47 9.65 -3.21
C VAL A 176 3.43 8.97 -1.85
N MET A 177 3.92 7.74 -1.72
CA MET A 177 3.95 7.07 -0.42
C MET A 177 5.14 7.55 0.44
N ASP A 178 6.34 7.65 -0.13
CA ASP A 178 7.56 7.93 0.65
C ASP A 178 7.73 9.42 1.00
N GLY A 179 7.21 10.34 0.17
CA GLY A 179 7.31 11.79 0.40
C GLY A 179 6.64 12.24 1.71
N PRO A 180 5.33 11.97 1.89
CA PRO A 180 4.62 12.28 3.13
C PRO A 180 5.25 11.59 4.34
N ALA A 181 5.72 10.35 4.21
CA ALA A 181 6.43 9.67 5.28
C ALA A 181 7.71 10.40 5.69
N ALA A 182 8.54 10.85 4.73
CA ALA A 182 9.76 11.59 5.03
C ALA A 182 9.49 12.90 5.81
N LEU A 183 8.36 13.56 5.55
CA LEU A 183 7.99 14.84 6.16
C LEU A 183 7.24 14.69 7.51
N LEU A 184 6.40 13.67 7.65
CA LEU A 184 5.44 13.57 8.76
C LEU A 184 5.89 12.64 9.90
N LEU A 185 6.88 11.76 9.64
CA LEU A 185 7.31 10.73 10.59
C LEU A 185 7.86 11.27 11.92
N ARG A 186 8.84 12.17 11.84
CA ARG A 186 9.52 12.74 13.00
C ARG A 186 8.62 13.58 13.89
N PRO A 187 7.83 14.55 13.37
CA PRO A 187 6.98 15.36 14.23
C PRO A 187 5.88 14.53 14.93
N LEU A 188 5.39 13.47 14.29
CA LEU A 188 4.30 12.64 14.83
C LEU A 188 4.78 11.45 15.67
N ARG A 189 6.10 11.23 15.78
CA ARG A 189 6.74 10.12 16.49
C ARG A 189 6.21 8.75 16.04
N LEU A 190 5.89 8.61 14.74
CA LEU A 190 5.41 7.35 14.17
C LEU A 190 6.61 6.50 13.71
N GLN A 191 6.48 5.18 13.78
CA GLN A 191 7.37 4.24 13.10
C GLN A 191 6.60 3.64 11.93
N LEU A 192 7.21 3.51 10.74
CA LEU A 192 6.54 3.06 9.53
C LEU A 192 7.09 1.74 9.01
N ALA A 193 6.18 0.87 8.60
CA ALA A 193 6.54 -0.24 7.75
C ALA A 193 6.89 0.29 6.35
N PRO A 194 7.83 -0.35 5.63
CA PRO A 194 8.16 0.01 4.26
C PRO A 194 6.90 -0.06 3.37
N HIS A 195 6.66 0.97 2.55
CA HIS A 195 5.55 0.95 1.58
C HIS A 195 5.75 -0.15 0.53
N PHE A 196 6.97 -0.28 0.04
CA PHE A 196 7.43 -1.37 -0.81
C PHE A 196 8.62 -2.03 -0.13
N ARG A 197 8.56 -3.36 0.01
CA ARG A 197 9.80 -4.15 0.10
C ARG A 197 10.27 -4.41 -1.33
N ALA A 198 11.57 -4.57 -1.54
CA ALA A 198 12.16 -4.82 -2.87
C ALA A 198 11.33 -5.84 -3.67
N PRO A 199 10.59 -5.44 -4.72
CA PRO A 199 9.70 -6.35 -5.45
C PRO A 199 10.46 -7.51 -6.08
N TRP A 200 11.71 -7.28 -6.49
CA TRP A 200 12.62 -8.27 -7.07
C TRP A 200 13.08 -9.37 -6.10
N GLU A 201 12.85 -9.21 -4.80
CA GLU A 201 13.20 -10.23 -3.79
C GLU A 201 12.08 -11.24 -3.55
N SER A 202 10.93 -11.07 -4.21
CA SER A 202 9.73 -11.89 -4.03
C SER A 202 9.96 -13.36 -4.42
N PRO A 203 9.85 -14.33 -3.49
CA PRO A 203 10.09 -15.75 -3.79
C PRO A 203 8.89 -16.52 -4.38
N SER A 204 7.74 -15.84 -4.52
CA SER A 204 6.49 -16.37 -5.04
C SER A 204 5.54 -15.23 -5.43
N VAL A 205 4.57 -15.49 -6.30
CA VAL A 205 3.53 -14.50 -6.69
C VAL A 205 2.69 -14.08 -5.47
N ALA A 206 2.41 -15.02 -4.57
CA ALA A 206 1.71 -14.71 -3.32
C ALA A 206 2.51 -13.74 -2.42
N ALA A 207 3.84 -13.92 -2.35
CA ALA A 207 4.70 -13.02 -1.60
C ALA A 207 4.80 -11.64 -2.28
N PHE A 208 4.85 -11.59 -3.62
CA PHE A 208 4.87 -10.34 -4.37
C PHE A 208 3.70 -9.44 -3.96
N TRP A 209 2.46 -9.92 -4.14
CA TRP A 209 1.26 -9.15 -3.82
C TRP A 209 1.01 -8.99 -2.32
N GLY A 210 1.38 -9.99 -1.51
CA GLY A 210 1.08 -9.99 -0.08
C GLY A 210 2.00 -9.10 0.75
N ILE A 211 3.29 -9.01 0.41
CA ILE A 211 4.29 -8.34 1.26
C ILE A 211 5.34 -7.49 0.52
N HIS A 212 5.49 -7.60 -0.79
CA HIS A 212 6.49 -6.79 -1.50
C HIS A 212 5.87 -5.61 -2.26
N TRP A 213 4.61 -5.73 -2.69
CA TRP A 213 3.90 -4.71 -3.43
C TRP A 213 2.84 -4.02 -2.56
N ASN A 214 2.92 -2.69 -2.46
CA ASN A 214 1.90 -1.81 -1.87
C ASN A 214 1.32 -2.31 -0.53
N GLN A 215 2.15 -2.21 0.51
CA GLN A 215 1.80 -2.69 1.85
C GLN A 215 0.57 -2.01 2.46
N ALA A 216 0.28 -0.76 2.08
CA ALA A 216 -0.91 -0.06 2.55
C ALA A 216 -2.19 -0.72 2.04
N ALA A 217 -2.26 -1.03 0.74
CA ALA A 217 -3.38 -1.73 0.13
C ALA A 217 -3.52 -3.15 0.68
N SER A 218 -2.41 -3.90 0.78
CA SER A 218 -2.42 -5.27 1.30
C SER A 218 -2.89 -5.33 2.75
N ASN A 219 -2.47 -4.40 3.60
CA ASN A 219 -2.97 -4.32 4.98
C ASN A 219 -4.44 -3.91 5.05
N ALA A 220 -4.87 -2.94 4.23
CA ALA A 220 -6.28 -2.52 4.16
C ALA A 220 -7.20 -3.69 3.78
N LEU A 221 -6.86 -4.45 2.72
CA LEU A 221 -7.59 -5.64 2.29
C LEU A 221 -7.55 -6.74 3.36
N ARG A 222 -6.39 -6.92 4.03
CA ARG A 222 -6.23 -7.96 5.04
C ARG A 222 -7.17 -7.74 6.23
N THR A 223 -7.15 -6.55 6.82
CA THR A 223 -7.88 -6.25 8.06
C THR A 223 -9.39 -6.16 7.87
N THR A 224 -9.85 -5.83 6.66
CA THR A 224 -11.28 -5.65 6.35
C THR A 224 -11.93 -6.88 5.73
N ILE A 225 -11.18 -7.70 4.99
CA ILE A 225 -11.74 -8.83 4.22
C ILE A 225 -11.11 -10.14 4.65
N TYR A 226 -9.78 -10.27 4.55
CA TYR A 226 -9.10 -11.54 4.77
C TYR A 226 -9.31 -12.05 6.19
N ASP A 227 -8.99 -11.23 7.19
CA ASP A 227 -9.08 -11.59 8.61
C ASP A 227 -10.54 -11.89 8.98
N VAL A 228 -11.49 -11.10 8.48
CA VAL A 228 -12.93 -11.31 8.71
C VAL A 228 -13.40 -12.67 8.20
N ILE A 229 -12.99 -13.07 6.99
CA ILE A 229 -13.38 -14.37 6.41
C ILE A 229 -12.68 -15.54 7.13
N VAL A 230 -11.42 -15.38 7.48
CA VAL A 230 -10.63 -16.43 8.13
C VAL A 230 -11.10 -16.67 9.56
N GLU A 231 -11.31 -15.60 10.32
CA GLU A 231 -11.76 -15.63 11.71
C GLU A 231 -13.27 -15.84 11.84
N GLN A 232 -14.03 -15.66 10.74
CA GLN A 232 -15.50 -15.70 10.71
C GLN A 232 -16.14 -14.69 11.67
N SER A 233 -15.48 -13.55 11.86
CA SER A 233 -15.95 -12.48 12.75
C SER A 233 -15.67 -11.14 12.11
N PHE A 234 -16.69 -10.29 11.99
CA PHE A 234 -16.47 -8.89 11.62
C PHE A 234 -15.63 -8.18 12.68
N LEU A 235 -15.93 -8.39 13.95
CA LEU A 235 -15.21 -7.77 15.06
C LEU A 235 -13.80 -8.31 15.18
N GLY A 236 -12.84 -7.41 15.33
CA GLY A 236 -11.50 -7.75 15.78
C GLY A 236 -11.60 -8.55 17.05
N GLY A 237 -11.18 -9.82 17.01
CA GLY A 237 -11.02 -10.57 18.24
C GLY A 237 -10.02 -9.82 19.11
N GLY A 238 -10.32 -9.61 20.39
CA GLY A 238 -9.33 -9.27 21.42
C GLY A 238 -8.30 -10.38 21.64
N LEU A 239 -7.97 -11.13 20.59
CA LEU A 239 -7.05 -12.26 20.58
C LEU A 239 -5.69 -11.74 20.12
N ALA A 240 -4.92 -11.28 21.08
CA ALA A 240 -3.47 -11.19 20.97
C ALA A 240 -2.80 -12.59 20.80
N ASP A 241 -3.56 -13.71 20.87
CA ASP A 241 -2.96 -15.05 21.03
C ASP A 241 -3.09 -16.02 19.83
N THR A 242 -3.74 -15.67 18.72
CA THR A 242 -3.91 -16.63 17.59
C THR A 242 -2.94 -16.47 16.43
N TYR A 243 -1.91 -15.63 16.57
CA TYR A 243 -0.75 -15.60 15.66
C TYR A 243 0.56 -16.00 16.36
N HIS A 244 0.53 -17.05 17.18
CA HIS A 244 1.73 -17.86 17.41
C HIS A 244 1.81 -18.97 16.35
N CYS A 245 2.61 -18.76 15.32
CA CYS A 245 3.15 -19.84 14.51
C CYS A 245 4.68 -19.78 14.54
N HIS A 246 5.21 -20.20 15.69
CA HIS A 246 6.41 -21.03 15.83
C HIS A 246 6.42 -21.46 17.30
N PRO A 247 6.42 -22.77 17.63
CA PRO A 247 6.76 -23.17 18.99
C PRO A 247 8.20 -22.70 19.24
N ALA A 248 8.37 -21.81 20.20
CA ALA A 248 9.67 -21.61 20.80
C ALA A 248 10.14 -22.99 21.28
N LYS A 249 11.28 -23.44 20.77
CA LYS A 249 11.99 -24.59 21.30
C LYS A 249 12.16 -24.34 22.81
N PRO A 250 11.79 -25.26 23.71
CA PRO A 250 12.01 -25.03 25.13
C PRO A 250 13.51 -24.92 25.34
N THR A 251 14.00 -23.72 25.63
CA THR A 251 15.30 -23.56 26.26
C THR A 251 15.11 -24.07 27.68
N ALA A 252 15.53 -25.31 27.91
CA ALA A 252 15.85 -25.76 29.25
C ALA A 252 16.92 -24.82 29.80
N ASN A 253 16.50 -23.94 30.71
CA ASN A 253 17.20 -23.55 31.93
C ASN A 253 16.39 -22.45 32.58
N GLY A 254 15.75 -22.78 33.69
CA GLY A 254 15.09 -21.81 34.56
C GLY A 254 16.13 -21.02 35.35
N SER A 255 15.85 -19.73 35.56
CA SER A 255 16.06 -19.03 36.82
C SER A 255 15.30 -17.69 36.74
N ALA A 256 14.51 -17.42 37.77
CA ALA A 256 13.77 -16.19 37.98
C ALA A 256 14.71 -15.05 38.47
N PRO A 257 14.21 -13.81 38.62
CA PRO A 257 14.94 -12.57 38.37
C PRO A 257 15.67 -12.00 39.60
N ASP A 258 16.69 -11.18 39.36
CA ASP A 258 17.18 -10.19 40.33
C ASP A 258 17.41 -8.82 39.69
N ALA A 259 17.22 -7.81 40.51
CA ALA A 259 17.08 -6.40 40.18
C ALA A 259 18.40 -5.59 40.17
N ALA A 260 18.33 -4.42 39.55
CA ALA A 260 19.11 -3.18 39.78
C ALA A 260 20.58 -3.09 39.31
N GLY A 261 20.94 -1.91 38.76
CA GLY A 261 22.29 -1.33 38.90
C GLY A 261 23.07 -0.91 37.64
N ALA A 262 22.94 0.37 37.27
CA ALA A 262 23.98 1.33 36.82
C ALA A 262 25.24 0.93 35.99
N SER A 263 25.39 1.63 34.84
CA SER A 263 26.53 2.49 34.42
C SER A 263 27.91 1.96 33.93
N THR A 264 28.41 2.65 32.88
CA THR A 264 29.80 2.78 32.33
C THR A 264 30.44 1.55 31.67
N ALA A 265 31.44 1.60 30.77
CA ALA A 265 31.93 2.48 29.71
C ALA A 265 33.10 1.71 29.03
N ASN A 266 33.33 1.90 27.73
CA ASN A 266 34.56 1.68 26.93
C ASN A 266 35.28 0.31 26.85
N GLY A 267 35.63 -0.07 25.61
CA GLY A 267 37.00 -0.50 25.29
C GLY A 267 37.21 -1.87 24.61
N THR A 268 37.52 -1.81 23.31
CA THR A 268 38.52 -2.62 22.57
C THR A 268 38.30 -4.12 22.29
N ALA A 269 38.49 -4.48 21.01
CA ALA A 269 38.51 -5.83 20.43
C ALA A 269 39.75 -6.66 20.85
N PRO A 270 39.78 -7.98 20.57
CA PRO A 270 40.45 -8.40 19.33
C PRO A 270 39.81 -9.59 18.58
N ILE A 271 40.33 -9.76 17.37
CA ILE A 271 40.06 -10.72 16.29
C ILE A 271 40.21 -12.19 16.75
N THR A 272 39.24 -13.05 16.41
CA THR A 272 39.53 -14.44 16.00
C THR A 272 38.62 -14.88 14.85
N ALA A 273 39.25 -15.37 13.79
CA ALA A 273 38.61 -15.93 12.62
C ALA A 273 37.89 -17.24 12.97
N ARG A 274 36.60 -17.35 12.64
CA ARG A 274 35.92 -18.65 12.54
C ARG A 274 35.15 -18.75 11.23
N ARG A 275 35.79 -19.46 10.29
CA ARG A 275 35.21 -20.05 9.09
C ARG A 275 33.87 -20.72 9.43
N ARG A 276 32.75 -20.26 8.86
CA ARG A 276 31.46 -20.97 8.96
C ARG A 276 30.85 -21.22 7.59
N SER A 277 31.13 -22.43 7.13
CA SER A 277 30.45 -23.18 6.09
C SER A 277 28.92 -23.09 6.21
N THR A 278 28.30 -22.85 5.05
CA THR A 278 26.96 -23.25 4.58
C THR A 278 26.02 -23.98 5.56
N ARG A 279 24.85 -23.37 5.81
CA ARG A 279 23.54 -24.05 5.76
C ARG A 279 22.42 -23.02 5.66
N LEU A 280 21.93 -22.83 4.44
CA LEU A 280 20.63 -22.24 4.11
C LEU A 280 19.64 -23.40 3.94
N GLY A 281 18.45 -23.28 4.55
CA GLY A 281 17.32 -24.20 4.42
C GLY A 281 17.06 -25.00 5.71
N GLY A 282 15.83 -25.23 6.15
CA GLY A 282 14.52 -24.90 5.59
C GLY A 282 13.43 -25.37 6.55
N THR A 283 12.25 -24.78 6.50
CA THR A 283 11.05 -25.31 7.15
C THR A 283 10.31 -26.20 6.15
N ALA A 284 10.87 -27.39 5.96
CA ALA A 284 10.25 -28.55 5.35
C ALA A 284 10.34 -29.76 6.30
N ALA A 285 10.27 -29.51 7.61
CA ALA A 285 10.45 -30.53 8.65
C ALA A 285 9.41 -30.40 9.79
N GLU A 286 8.14 -30.21 9.43
CA GLU A 286 7.02 -30.34 10.39
C GLU A 286 5.91 -31.30 9.91
N ASN A 287 6.18 -32.10 8.87
CA ASN A 287 5.29 -33.19 8.45
C ASN A 287 5.93 -34.59 8.53
N GLU A 288 7.07 -34.72 9.19
CA GLU A 288 7.82 -36.00 9.29
C GLU A 288 7.91 -36.57 10.72
N ALA A 289 6.94 -36.24 11.59
CA ALA A 289 6.83 -36.85 12.93
C ALA A 289 5.56 -37.70 13.12
N ALA A 290 5.05 -38.32 12.05
CA ALA A 290 3.88 -39.19 12.13
C ALA A 290 3.99 -40.50 11.30
N GLY A 291 5.19 -40.90 10.89
CA GLY A 291 5.35 -42.05 9.99
C GLY A 291 6.71 -42.73 10.06
N ALA A 292 7.20 -43.07 11.26
CA ALA A 292 8.33 -43.98 11.43
C ALA A 292 8.42 -44.51 12.88
N ALA A 293 7.51 -45.40 13.26
CA ALA A 293 7.68 -46.27 14.43
C ALA A 293 6.74 -47.48 14.30
N ALA A 294 7.03 -48.36 13.34
CA ALA A 294 6.44 -49.68 13.28
C ALA A 294 7.54 -50.66 12.84
N GLY A 295 8.09 -51.42 13.80
CA GLY A 295 9.02 -52.50 13.52
C GLY A 295 10.08 -52.72 14.60
N ALA A 296 9.71 -53.33 15.73
CA ALA A 296 10.51 -54.32 16.45
C ALA A 296 9.69 -54.86 17.65
N ALA A 297 9.49 -56.17 17.66
CA ALA A 297 8.70 -56.93 18.63
C ALA A 297 9.45 -57.15 19.96
N GLY A 298 8.68 -57.37 21.05
CA GLY A 298 9.23 -57.88 22.31
C GLY A 298 8.24 -57.88 23.49
N SER A 299 7.40 -58.93 23.55
CA SER A 299 6.81 -59.59 24.74
C SER A 299 6.16 -58.78 25.88
N GLY A 300 4.91 -59.14 26.21
CA GLY A 300 4.48 -59.20 27.62
C GLY A 300 3.07 -58.69 27.93
N ALA A 301 2.21 -59.65 28.29
CA ALA A 301 1.04 -59.53 29.18
C ALA A 301 -0.24 -58.82 28.68
N ALA A 302 -1.31 -59.59 28.76
CA ALA A 302 -2.70 -59.20 28.55
C ALA A 302 -3.23 -58.24 29.62
N ALA A 303 -4.00 -57.24 29.21
CA ALA A 303 -5.10 -56.67 29.98
C ALA A 303 -6.09 -56.01 29.03
N ALA A 304 -7.35 -56.41 29.14
CA ALA A 304 -8.49 -55.83 28.44
C ALA A 304 -8.68 -54.34 28.78
N GLY A 305 -9.09 -53.52 27.80
CA GLY A 305 -9.48 -52.13 28.08
C GLY A 305 -9.71 -51.27 26.83
N ALA A 306 -10.99 -50.98 26.58
CA ALA A 306 -11.54 -49.82 25.86
C ALA A 306 -11.01 -49.48 24.44
N GLY A 307 -11.91 -49.56 23.46
CA GLY A 307 -11.70 -49.02 22.12
C GLY A 307 -11.25 -47.54 22.17
N LYS A 308 -10.02 -47.30 21.71
CA LYS A 308 -9.43 -45.97 21.56
C LYS A 308 -10.18 -45.19 20.47
N PRO A 309 -10.61 -43.94 20.67
CA PRO A 309 -11.39 -43.22 19.67
C PRO A 309 -10.48 -42.79 18.52
N ALA A 310 -10.72 -43.28 17.30
CA ALA A 310 -10.11 -42.80 16.06
C ALA A 310 -10.64 -41.42 15.60
N ALA A 311 -11.49 -40.78 16.41
CA ALA A 311 -12.17 -39.51 16.12
C ALA A 311 -11.28 -38.23 16.14
N PRO A 312 -10.28 -38.04 17.03
CA PRO A 312 -9.61 -36.76 17.19
C PRO A 312 -8.69 -36.40 16.00
N ALA A 313 -8.04 -37.39 15.37
CA ALA A 313 -7.18 -37.16 14.20
C ALA A 313 -8.00 -36.76 12.95
N LYS A 314 -9.17 -37.39 12.74
CA LYS A 314 -10.07 -37.04 11.63
C LYS A 314 -10.66 -35.64 11.82
N ALA A 315 -11.09 -35.29 13.02
CA ALA A 315 -11.58 -33.95 13.36
C ALA A 315 -10.49 -32.88 13.16
N ALA A 316 -9.27 -33.12 13.61
CA ALA A 316 -8.12 -32.22 13.40
C ALA A 316 -7.81 -32.03 11.90
N SER A 317 -7.88 -33.11 11.10
CA SER A 317 -7.68 -33.04 9.64
C SER A 317 -8.79 -32.23 8.94
N ALA A 318 -10.03 -32.36 9.39
CA ALA A 318 -11.17 -31.62 8.86
C ALA A 318 -11.09 -30.13 9.20
N ALA A 319 -10.70 -29.80 10.43
CA ALA A 319 -10.46 -28.42 10.87
C ALA A 319 -9.35 -27.74 10.06
N ARG A 320 -8.22 -28.43 9.83
CA ARG A 320 -7.15 -27.91 8.94
C ARG A 320 -7.63 -27.64 7.53
N ARG A 321 -8.39 -28.57 6.93
CA ARG A 321 -8.96 -28.39 5.58
C ARG A 321 -9.95 -27.22 5.54
N ALA A 322 -10.78 -27.06 6.57
CA ALA A 322 -11.69 -25.93 6.68
C ALA A 322 -10.94 -24.60 6.75
N LEU A 323 -9.91 -24.49 7.58
CA LEU A 323 -9.06 -23.29 7.68
C LEU A 323 -8.35 -22.98 6.35
N GLN A 324 -7.78 -23.99 5.68
CA GLN A 324 -7.14 -23.80 4.38
C GLN A 324 -8.11 -23.26 3.33
N ARG A 325 -9.35 -23.77 3.29
CA ARG A 325 -10.40 -23.25 2.41
C ARG A 325 -10.74 -21.80 2.74
N ARG A 326 -10.90 -21.45 4.03
CA ARG A 326 -11.16 -20.06 4.44
C ARG A 326 -10.04 -19.12 4.03
N ARG A 327 -8.78 -19.53 4.19
CA ARG A 327 -7.61 -18.73 3.74
C ARG A 327 -7.62 -18.53 2.22
N LEU A 328 -8.00 -19.55 1.45
CA LEU A 328 -8.13 -19.43 -0.01
C LEU A 328 -9.26 -18.46 -0.39
N TRP A 329 -10.44 -18.61 0.22
CA TRP A 329 -11.57 -17.71 -0.02
C TRP A 329 -11.29 -16.27 0.42
N GLY A 330 -10.64 -16.08 1.56
CA GLY A 330 -10.21 -14.76 2.03
C GLY A 330 -9.28 -14.10 1.02
N MET A 331 -8.28 -14.84 0.52
CA MET A 331 -7.37 -14.33 -0.51
C MET A 331 -8.11 -13.98 -1.80
N ALA A 332 -9.01 -14.86 -2.26
CA ALA A 332 -9.80 -14.62 -3.46
C ALA A 332 -10.67 -13.37 -3.33
N ALA A 333 -11.35 -13.20 -2.19
CA ALA A 333 -12.15 -12.02 -1.90
C ALA A 333 -11.31 -10.73 -1.89
N CYS A 334 -10.09 -10.76 -1.33
CA CYS A 334 -9.18 -9.62 -1.39
C CYS A 334 -8.81 -9.23 -2.83
N PHE A 335 -8.49 -10.20 -3.70
CA PHE A 335 -8.18 -9.91 -5.11
C PHE A 335 -9.39 -9.39 -5.88
N VAL A 336 -10.59 -9.92 -5.60
CA VAL A 336 -11.84 -9.41 -6.20
C VAL A 336 -12.09 -7.97 -5.78
N ALA A 337 -12.01 -7.67 -4.48
CA ALA A 337 -12.20 -6.31 -3.97
C ALA A 337 -11.14 -5.34 -4.50
N SER A 338 -9.88 -5.79 -4.62
CA SER A 338 -8.82 -5.00 -5.25
C SER A 338 -9.15 -4.68 -6.70
N GLY A 339 -9.60 -5.67 -7.49
CA GLY A 339 -10.01 -5.44 -8.87
C GLY A 339 -11.11 -4.40 -9.01
N ILE A 340 -12.13 -4.47 -8.14
CA ILE A 340 -13.26 -3.54 -8.13
C ILE A 340 -12.76 -2.13 -7.80
N ALA A 341 -11.90 -2.00 -6.79
CA ALA A 341 -11.34 -0.71 -6.41
C ALA A 341 -10.53 -0.07 -7.55
N HIS A 342 -9.72 -0.85 -8.27
CA HIS A 342 -8.97 -0.35 -9.42
C HIS A 342 -9.89 0.04 -10.58
N GLU A 343 -10.94 -0.74 -10.86
CA GLU A 343 -11.93 -0.42 -11.88
C GLU A 343 -12.68 0.89 -11.53
N ILE A 344 -13.05 1.09 -10.27
CA ILE A 344 -13.66 2.34 -9.79
C ILE A 344 -12.70 3.52 -9.95
N ILE A 345 -11.43 3.37 -9.60
CA ILE A 345 -10.41 4.41 -9.82
C ILE A 345 -10.27 4.73 -11.30
N PHE A 346 -10.28 3.71 -12.16
CA PHE A 346 -10.25 3.88 -13.60
C PHE A 346 -11.47 4.67 -14.11
N ILE A 347 -12.66 4.40 -13.59
CA ILE A 347 -13.89 5.16 -13.90
C ILE A 347 -13.78 6.60 -13.40
N TYR A 348 -13.23 6.85 -12.21
CA TYR A 348 -13.03 8.22 -11.73
C TYR A 348 -12.18 9.03 -12.69
N VAL A 349 -11.05 8.47 -13.13
CA VAL A 349 -10.07 9.15 -13.98
C VAL A 349 -10.55 9.29 -15.41
N THR A 350 -11.10 8.23 -16.00
CA THR A 350 -11.42 8.19 -17.44
C THR A 350 -12.89 8.44 -17.76
N GLY A 351 -13.79 8.32 -16.78
CA GLY A 351 -15.23 8.29 -16.99
C GLY A 351 -15.76 6.99 -17.61
N HIS A 352 -14.91 5.99 -17.85
CA HIS A 352 -15.25 4.76 -18.55
C HIS A 352 -14.85 3.53 -17.74
N THR A 353 -15.47 2.39 -18.02
CA THR A 353 -14.95 1.09 -17.59
C THR A 353 -13.85 0.62 -18.52
N THR A 354 -12.94 -0.19 -18.00
CA THR A 354 -12.02 -0.95 -18.83
C THR A 354 -12.81 -1.95 -19.67
N ARG A 355 -12.37 -2.19 -20.91
CA ARG A 355 -13.05 -3.11 -21.81
C ARG A 355 -13.07 -4.51 -21.17
N TRP A 356 -14.27 -5.11 -21.07
CA TRP A 356 -14.48 -6.42 -20.43
C TRP A 356 -14.09 -6.50 -18.95
N LEU A 357 -14.03 -5.37 -18.23
CA LEU A 357 -13.55 -5.31 -16.85
C LEU A 357 -12.15 -5.94 -16.73
N SER A 358 -11.30 -5.65 -17.71
CA SER A 358 -9.97 -6.22 -17.82
C SER A 358 -9.11 -6.09 -16.56
N TRP A 359 -9.23 -5.00 -15.80
CA TRP A 359 -8.53 -4.85 -14.52
C TRP A 359 -9.10 -5.78 -13.45
N GLN A 360 -10.43 -5.92 -13.37
CA GLN A 360 -11.06 -6.93 -12.50
C GLN A 360 -10.56 -8.35 -12.83
N LEU A 361 -10.48 -8.70 -14.11
CA LEU A 361 -9.99 -9.99 -14.58
C LEU A 361 -8.51 -10.18 -14.23
N PHE A 362 -7.68 -9.16 -14.42
CA PHE A 362 -6.26 -9.17 -14.07
C PHE A 362 -6.04 -9.50 -12.60
N PHE A 363 -6.73 -8.81 -11.68
CA PHE A 363 -6.56 -9.03 -10.24
C PHE A 363 -7.16 -10.37 -9.80
N SER A 364 -8.36 -10.73 -10.27
CA SER A 364 -9.00 -12.00 -9.90
C SER A 364 -8.21 -13.22 -10.42
N GLY A 365 -7.60 -13.09 -11.60
CA GLY A 365 -6.77 -14.13 -12.23
C GLY A 365 -5.52 -14.49 -11.42
N GLN A 366 -5.02 -13.57 -10.58
CA GLN A 366 -3.86 -13.84 -9.70
C GLN A 366 -4.11 -15.00 -8.74
N VAL A 367 -5.36 -15.24 -8.34
CA VAL A 367 -5.72 -16.35 -7.44
C VAL A 367 -5.44 -17.70 -8.09
N ALA A 368 -5.81 -17.86 -9.36
CA ALA A 368 -5.55 -19.07 -10.12
C ALA A 368 -4.04 -19.28 -10.31
N LEU A 369 -3.32 -18.20 -10.59
CA LEU A 369 -1.86 -18.22 -10.75
C LEU A 369 -1.15 -18.64 -9.45
N ILE A 370 -1.53 -18.06 -8.32
CA ILE A 370 -1.00 -18.41 -6.99
C ILE A 370 -1.32 -19.88 -6.66
N ALA A 371 -2.53 -20.34 -6.96
CA ALA A 371 -2.92 -21.74 -6.73
C ALA A 371 -2.09 -22.70 -7.60
N ALA A 372 -1.86 -22.36 -8.87
CA ALA A 372 -1.01 -23.12 -9.78
C ALA A 372 0.45 -23.16 -9.31
N GLU A 373 1.02 -22.00 -8.94
CA GLU A 373 2.38 -21.90 -8.40
C GLU A 373 2.54 -22.77 -7.14
N ARG A 374 1.59 -22.72 -6.21
CA ARG A 374 1.62 -23.55 -4.99
C ARG A 374 1.60 -25.04 -5.29
N ARG A 375 0.76 -25.48 -6.24
CA ARG A 375 0.70 -26.90 -6.66
C ARG A 375 2.00 -27.33 -7.32
N LEU A 376 2.56 -26.50 -8.20
CA LEU A 376 3.84 -26.76 -8.85
C LEU A 376 4.98 -26.88 -7.84
N LEU A 377 5.08 -25.93 -6.89
CA LEU A 377 6.13 -25.95 -5.87
C LEU A 377 5.98 -27.16 -4.93
N ALA A 378 4.75 -27.53 -4.54
CA ALA A 378 4.52 -28.73 -3.75
C ALA A 378 4.94 -30.01 -4.49
N TRP A 379 4.63 -30.11 -5.78
CA TRP A 379 5.04 -31.23 -6.63
C TRP A 379 6.56 -31.30 -6.81
N LEU A 380 7.24 -30.17 -7.04
CA LEU A 380 8.70 -30.09 -7.11
C LEU A 380 9.36 -30.48 -5.78
N GLN A 381 8.77 -30.06 -4.66
CA GLN A 381 9.24 -30.42 -3.33
C GLN A 381 9.13 -31.91 -3.06
N GLN A 382 8.03 -32.56 -3.45
CA GLN A 382 7.87 -34.01 -3.34
C GLN A 382 8.91 -34.80 -4.15
N ARG A 383 9.42 -34.21 -5.23
CA ARG A 383 10.46 -34.81 -6.09
C ARG A 383 11.89 -34.46 -5.66
N GLY A 384 12.07 -33.65 -4.62
CA GLY A 384 13.39 -33.17 -4.19
C GLY A 384 14.07 -32.21 -5.16
N THR A 385 13.38 -31.74 -6.21
CA THR A 385 13.94 -30.90 -7.29
C THR A 385 13.63 -29.43 -7.09
N MET A 386 13.66 -28.94 -5.84
CA MET A 386 13.30 -27.56 -5.53
C MET A 386 14.27 -26.57 -6.22
N PRO A 387 13.77 -25.64 -7.05
CA PRO A 387 14.62 -24.66 -7.69
C PRO A 387 15.29 -23.74 -6.66
N ARG A 388 16.50 -23.28 -6.99
CA ARG A 388 17.23 -22.29 -6.17
C ARG A 388 16.37 -21.03 -6.01
N LEU A 389 16.54 -20.34 -4.89
CA LEU A 389 15.76 -19.13 -4.55
C LEU A 389 15.82 -18.07 -5.65
N LEU A 390 16.99 -17.85 -6.27
CA LEU A 390 17.15 -16.90 -7.35
C LEU A 390 16.31 -17.24 -8.58
N VAL A 391 16.24 -18.53 -8.95
CA VAL A 391 15.41 -19.00 -10.07
C VAL A 391 13.94 -18.76 -9.78
N ARG A 392 13.50 -19.02 -8.54
CA ARG A 392 12.13 -18.75 -8.11
C ARG A 392 11.79 -17.26 -8.17
N ARG A 393 12.67 -16.40 -7.65
CA ARG A 393 12.51 -14.95 -7.73
C ARG A 393 12.39 -14.47 -9.18
N ALA A 394 13.30 -14.91 -10.05
CA ALA A 394 13.25 -14.59 -11.47
C ALA A 394 11.93 -15.06 -12.12
N ALA A 395 11.52 -16.31 -11.85
CA ALA A 395 10.27 -16.86 -12.37
C ALA A 395 9.04 -16.07 -11.89
N THR A 396 8.99 -15.68 -10.62
CA THR A 396 7.93 -14.83 -10.08
C THR A 396 7.87 -13.48 -10.79
N LEU A 397 9.01 -12.82 -10.97
CA LEU A 397 9.06 -11.51 -11.65
C LEU A 397 8.66 -11.60 -13.11
N VAL A 398 9.18 -12.60 -13.84
CA VAL A 398 8.79 -12.84 -15.24
C VAL A 398 7.29 -13.12 -15.31
N CYS A 399 6.75 -13.93 -14.40
CA CYS A 399 5.34 -14.25 -14.39
C CYS A 399 4.47 -13.02 -14.15
N VAL A 400 4.76 -12.22 -13.12
CA VAL A 400 4.04 -10.97 -12.84
C VAL A 400 4.19 -9.99 -14.00
N PHE A 401 5.39 -9.83 -14.55
CA PHE A 401 5.64 -8.96 -15.69
C PHE A 401 4.82 -9.39 -16.92
N VAL A 402 4.83 -10.68 -17.27
CA VAL A 402 4.03 -11.21 -18.38
C VAL A 402 2.53 -11.02 -18.11
N CYS A 403 2.05 -11.16 -16.87
CA CYS A 403 0.68 -10.81 -16.54
C CYS A 403 0.40 -9.30 -16.71
N CYS A 404 1.30 -8.41 -16.30
CA CYS A 404 1.10 -6.97 -16.44
C CYS A 404 1.11 -6.50 -17.91
N VAL A 405 2.04 -7.05 -18.71
CA VAL A 405 2.21 -6.71 -20.13
C VAL A 405 1.19 -7.45 -21.00
N GLY A 406 0.99 -8.74 -20.76
CA GLY A 406 0.16 -9.64 -21.57
C GLY A 406 -1.30 -9.78 -21.13
N LEU A 407 -1.65 -9.48 -19.86
CA LEU A 407 -3.01 -9.64 -19.31
C LEU A 407 -3.66 -8.32 -18.89
N MET A 408 -3.71 -7.39 -19.82
CA MET A 408 -4.68 -6.28 -19.82
C MET A 408 -4.52 -5.18 -18.78
N LEU A 409 -3.41 -5.12 -18.01
CA LEU A 409 -3.15 -3.95 -17.17
C LEU A 409 -2.71 -2.75 -18.01
N CYS A 410 -1.75 -2.93 -18.93
CA CYS A 410 -1.16 -1.86 -19.74
C CYS A 410 -2.03 -1.42 -20.94
N ALA A 411 -2.89 -2.30 -21.45
CA ALA A 411 -3.69 -2.01 -22.64
C ALA A 411 -4.75 -0.91 -22.41
N PRO A 412 -5.54 -0.92 -21.32
CA PRO A 412 -6.44 0.19 -20.98
C PRO A 412 -5.69 1.50 -20.77
N MET A 413 -4.51 1.47 -20.13
CA MET A 413 -3.71 2.68 -19.90
C MET A 413 -3.25 3.33 -21.20
N SER A 414 -2.82 2.51 -22.16
CA SER A 414 -2.43 2.98 -23.50
C SER A 414 -3.63 3.53 -24.27
N ARG A 415 -4.78 2.84 -24.19
CA ARG A 415 -6.00 3.21 -24.94
C ARG A 415 -6.58 4.56 -24.50
N PHE A 416 -6.55 4.85 -23.21
CA PHE A 416 -7.12 6.08 -22.65
C PHE A 416 -6.08 7.16 -22.38
N GLY A 417 -4.86 7.01 -22.89
CA GLY A 417 -3.84 8.06 -22.84
C GLY A 417 -3.41 8.45 -21.44
N LEU A 418 -3.44 7.54 -20.46
CA LEU A 418 -3.15 7.86 -19.05
C LEU A 418 -1.75 8.45 -18.83
N ALA A 419 -0.80 8.20 -19.75
CA ALA A 419 0.51 8.84 -19.73
C ALA A 419 0.43 10.36 -20.02
N ALA A 420 -0.41 10.77 -20.97
CA ALA A 420 -0.62 12.17 -21.28
C ALA A 420 -1.30 12.91 -20.12
N THR A 421 -2.30 12.28 -19.49
CA THR A 421 -2.94 12.82 -18.27
C THR A 421 -1.93 13.01 -17.13
N ALA A 422 -1.03 12.04 -16.92
CA ALA A 422 0.02 12.15 -15.92
C ALA A 422 1.03 13.27 -16.24
N ALA A 423 1.39 13.44 -17.51
CA ALA A 423 2.28 14.51 -17.96
C ALA A 423 1.68 15.90 -17.81
N GLN A 424 0.43 16.10 -18.20
CA GLN A 424 -0.28 17.38 -18.08
C GLN A 424 -0.36 17.81 -16.61
N ALA A 425 -0.67 16.87 -15.72
CA ALA A 425 -0.68 17.14 -14.29
C ALA A 425 0.73 17.40 -13.71
N ALA A 426 1.76 16.70 -14.20
CA ALA A 426 3.14 16.97 -13.78
C ALA A 426 3.62 18.36 -14.23
N ALA A 427 3.26 18.78 -15.44
CA ALA A 427 3.54 20.12 -15.96
C ALA A 427 2.82 21.20 -15.14
N GLY A 428 1.53 20.99 -14.83
CA GLY A 428 0.76 21.89 -13.96
C GLY A 428 1.34 21.97 -12.55
N ALA A 429 1.69 20.83 -11.93
CA ALA A 429 2.31 20.81 -10.61
C ALA A 429 3.70 21.46 -10.59
N LEU A 430 4.48 21.34 -11.66
CA LEU A 430 5.76 22.03 -11.80
C LEU A 430 5.55 23.54 -11.96
N GLN A 431 4.56 23.97 -12.75
CA GLN A 431 4.18 25.38 -12.87
C GLN A 431 3.73 25.96 -11.52
N ASP A 432 2.90 25.23 -10.76
CA ASP A 432 2.44 25.64 -9.43
C ASP A 432 3.58 25.65 -8.40
N ALA A 433 4.48 24.66 -8.44
CA ALA A 433 5.64 24.61 -7.56
C ALA A 433 6.67 25.70 -7.92
N THR A 434 6.91 25.96 -9.21
CA THR A 434 7.75 27.05 -9.68
C THR A 434 7.14 28.39 -9.32
N LEU A 435 5.83 28.55 -9.43
CA LEU A 435 5.09 29.74 -8.99
C LEU A 435 5.16 29.90 -7.47
N ALA A 436 4.98 28.82 -6.69
CA ALA A 436 5.10 28.85 -5.23
C ALA A 436 6.53 29.13 -4.76
N VAL A 437 7.55 28.60 -5.45
CA VAL A 437 8.96 28.91 -5.20
C VAL A 437 9.24 30.36 -5.59
N LEU A 438 8.82 30.84 -6.77
CA LEU A 438 8.92 32.26 -7.16
C LEU A 438 8.22 33.18 -6.15
N MET A 439 7.03 32.83 -5.68
CA MET A 439 6.31 33.59 -4.66
C MET A 439 7.01 33.50 -3.30
N ALA A 440 7.62 32.38 -2.93
CA ALA A 440 8.34 32.25 -1.66
C ALA A 440 9.75 32.90 -1.67
N THR A 441 10.43 32.91 -2.82
CA THR A 441 11.81 33.42 -2.94
C THR A 441 11.88 34.85 -3.47
N ALA A 442 10.99 35.26 -4.38
CA ALA A 442 10.99 36.62 -4.93
C ALA A 442 10.21 37.62 -4.08
N HIS A 443 9.22 37.19 -3.28
CA HIS A 443 8.44 38.08 -2.42
C HIS A 443 9.27 38.86 -1.39
N PRO A 444 10.23 38.25 -0.66
CA PRO A 444 11.10 39.01 0.24
C PRO A 444 12.22 39.78 -0.47
N LEU A 445 12.66 39.35 -1.66
CA LEU A 445 13.82 39.93 -2.37
C LEU A 445 13.48 41.04 -3.37
N PHE A 446 12.27 41.04 -3.95
CA PHE A 446 11.86 41.97 -5.01
C PHE A 446 10.55 42.71 -4.73
N PHE A 447 9.55 42.05 -4.13
CA PHE A 447 8.21 42.64 -3.98
C PHE A 447 8.06 43.52 -2.73
N GLN A 448 8.72 43.18 -1.62
CA GLN A 448 8.66 44.01 -0.41
C GLN A 448 9.20 45.44 -0.61
N PRO A 449 10.35 45.66 -1.30
CA PRO A 449 10.82 47.02 -1.60
C PRO A 449 9.94 47.77 -2.61
N ALA A 450 9.32 47.05 -3.56
CA ALA A 450 8.50 47.64 -4.62
C ALA A 450 7.07 48.02 -4.16
N GLU A 451 6.52 47.31 -3.17
CA GLU A 451 5.26 47.66 -2.50
C GLU A 451 5.41 48.93 -1.65
N VAL A 452 6.56 49.13 -1.01
CA VAL A 452 6.89 50.36 -0.27
C VAL A 452 7.06 51.57 -1.20
N ALA A 453 7.43 51.34 -2.47
CA ALA A 453 7.67 52.39 -3.47
C ALA A 453 6.50 52.67 -4.42
N GLY A 454 5.35 51.97 -4.31
CA GLY A 454 4.16 52.20 -5.16
C GLY A 454 4.29 51.75 -6.63
N VAL A 455 5.34 50.99 -6.98
CA VAL A 455 5.63 50.54 -8.37
C VAL A 455 4.89 49.24 -8.75
N ALA A 456 4.31 48.55 -7.75
CA ALA A 456 3.71 47.22 -7.89
C ALA A 456 2.59 47.13 -8.97
N ALA A 457 1.82 48.20 -9.19
CA ALA A 457 0.72 48.18 -10.16
C ALA A 457 1.19 48.17 -11.62
N LEU A 458 2.25 48.92 -11.96
CA LEU A 458 2.82 48.98 -13.31
C LEU A 458 3.63 47.72 -13.64
N PHE A 459 4.35 47.17 -12.66
CA PHE A 459 5.11 45.94 -12.84
C PHE A 459 4.20 44.70 -12.94
N ALA A 460 3.11 44.63 -12.15
CA ALA A 460 2.13 43.55 -12.26
C ALA A 460 1.29 43.59 -13.55
N ALA A 461 1.15 44.76 -14.18
CA ALA A 461 0.55 44.90 -15.51
C ALA A 461 1.54 44.41 -16.60
N SER A 462 2.79 44.86 -16.55
CA SER A 462 3.86 44.47 -17.49
C SER A 462 4.18 42.97 -17.44
N MET A 463 4.21 42.36 -16.25
CA MET A 463 4.41 40.90 -16.09
C MET A 463 3.22 40.10 -16.62
N ARG A 464 1.97 40.56 -16.41
CA ARG A 464 0.79 39.89 -16.99
C ARG A 464 0.79 39.94 -18.51
N GLU A 465 1.16 41.06 -19.12
CA GLU A 465 1.29 41.17 -20.58
C GLU A 465 2.43 40.32 -21.13
N SER A 466 3.58 40.29 -20.45
CA SER A 466 4.74 39.48 -20.85
C SER A 466 4.46 37.97 -20.75
N PHE A 467 3.74 37.52 -19.72
CA PHE A 467 3.34 36.12 -19.57
C PHE A 467 2.20 35.72 -20.52
N ALA A 468 1.26 36.64 -20.82
CA ALA A 468 0.26 36.42 -21.86
C ALA A 468 0.90 36.26 -23.25
N ALA A 469 1.95 37.04 -23.55
CA ALA A 469 2.74 36.89 -24.78
C ALA A 469 3.53 35.57 -24.84
N LEU A 470 4.08 35.11 -23.70
CA LEU A 470 4.76 33.81 -23.58
C LEU A 470 3.79 32.63 -23.72
N ALA A 471 2.56 32.74 -23.20
CA ALA A 471 1.52 31.74 -23.35
C ALA A 471 0.95 31.65 -24.77
N ALA A 472 1.13 32.70 -25.59
CA ALA A 472 0.72 32.75 -26.98
C ALA A 472 1.78 32.19 -27.95
N LEU A 473 2.96 31.78 -27.47
CA LEU A 473 4.00 31.18 -28.32
C LEU A 473 3.56 29.78 -28.80
N PRO A 474 3.64 29.49 -30.11
CA PRO A 474 3.26 28.19 -30.63
C PRO A 474 4.18 27.08 -30.07
N ALA A 475 3.57 25.93 -29.73
CA ALA A 475 4.17 24.79 -29.03
C ALA A 475 5.47 24.25 -29.65
N GLN A 476 5.80 24.63 -30.89
CA GLN A 476 7.01 24.21 -31.60
C GLN A 476 8.31 24.84 -31.03
N LEU A 477 8.24 26.00 -30.37
CA LEU A 477 9.41 26.66 -29.78
C LEU A 477 9.79 26.13 -28.39
N LEU A 478 8.85 25.52 -27.67
CA LEU A 478 9.10 24.89 -26.36
C LEU A 478 9.76 23.50 -26.46
N ALA A 479 9.90 22.96 -27.67
CA ALA A 479 10.53 21.65 -27.90
C ALA A 479 12.05 21.70 -28.10
N VAL A 480 12.68 22.89 -28.04
CA VAL A 480 14.12 23.08 -28.32
C VAL A 480 14.94 23.49 -27.07
N CYS A 481 14.30 23.68 -25.92
CA CYS A 481 14.96 23.86 -24.62
C CYS A 481 14.65 22.67 -23.72
#